data_AF-A0A0B1SKU2-F1
#
_entry.id   AF-A0A0B1SKU2-F1
#
_cell.length_a   1.000
_cell.length_b   1.000
_cell.length_c   1.000
_cell.angle_alpha   90.00
_cell.angle_beta   90.00
_cell.angle_gamma   90.00
#
_symmetry.space_group_name_H-M   'P 1'
#
loop_
_entity.id
_entity.type
_entity.pdbx_description
1 polymer ?
#
loop_
_entity_poly.entity_id
_entity_poly.type
_entity_poly.pdbx_seq_one_letter_code
_entity_poly.pdbx_strand_id
1 'polypeptide(L)'
;SWNRLKQREFQLFHICSGYGIAKKLGRRQYIRTLIINEFRIAKHIEKAEEIFPRLKNAFITMASLKYEVGNEYRVPFAQKNGKMACCEYEDPSRLENRTEQFLVLEIHYAQNVRYFQHILPEIRYLLEFSDKVKREGNKVVKHWKMWVCFHY
;
A
#
# COMPACT_ATOMS: atom_id res chain seq x y z
N SER A 1 7.27 19.90 4.91
CA SER A 1 6.24 20.05 5.95
C SER A 1 5.79 18.68 6.40
N TRP A 2 5.71 18.49 7.72
CA TRP A 2 5.35 17.25 8.41
C TRP A 2 4.12 16.51 7.83
N ASN A 3 3.13 17.25 7.33
CA ASN A 3 1.94 16.67 6.71
C ASN A 3 2.22 15.85 5.43
N ARG A 4 3.30 16.15 4.70
CA ARG A 4 3.67 15.43 3.46
C ARG A 4 4.40 14.10 3.72
N LEU A 5 4.99 13.91 4.90
CA LEU A 5 5.61 12.65 5.32
C LEU A 5 4.52 11.68 5.79
N LYS A 6 3.63 12.13 6.70
CA LYS A 6 2.47 11.34 7.15
C LYS A 6 1.61 10.84 5.99
N GLN A 7 1.37 11.67 4.98
CA GLN A 7 0.58 11.26 3.81
C GLN A 7 1.25 10.16 2.97
N ARG A 8 2.58 10.11 2.89
CA ARG A 8 3.32 9.08 2.14
C ARG A 8 3.42 7.76 2.90
N GLU A 9 3.68 7.83 4.20
CA GLU A 9 3.68 6.65 5.08
C GLU A 9 2.32 5.96 5.04
N PHE A 10 1.24 6.74 5.09
CA PHE A 10 -0.12 6.23 4.98
C PHE A 10 -0.36 5.54 3.62
N GLN A 11 0.10 6.11 2.51
CA GLN A 11 -0.04 5.52 1.17
C GLN A 11 0.72 4.20 1.01
N LEU A 12 1.97 4.11 1.45
CA LEU A 12 2.74 2.87 1.41
C LEU A 12 2.09 1.78 2.28
N PHE A 13 1.56 2.18 3.42
CA PHE A 13 0.86 1.27 4.31
C PHE A 13 -0.41 0.70 3.67
N HIS A 14 -1.18 1.52 2.95
CA HIS A 14 -2.33 1.02 2.16
C HIS A 14 -1.92 0.06 1.06
N ILE A 15 -0.84 0.36 0.33
CA ILE A 15 -0.31 -0.51 -0.72
C ILE A 15 0.08 -1.87 -0.11
N CYS A 16 0.88 -1.86 0.96
CA CYS A 16 1.34 -3.08 1.62
C CYS A 16 0.20 -3.87 2.27
N SER A 17 -0.79 -3.19 2.86
CA SER A 17 -1.99 -3.84 3.41
C SER A 17 -2.77 -4.57 2.31
N GLY A 18 -3.02 -3.88 1.20
CA GLY A 18 -3.72 -4.44 0.05
C GLY A 18 -2.97 -5.62 -0.55
N TYR A 19 -1.63 -5.57 -0.60
CA TYR A 19 -0.80 -6.66 -1.08
C TYR A 19 -0.96 -7.90 -0.20
N GLY A 20 -0.88 -7.72 1.12
CA GLY A 20 -1.07 -8.78 2.10
C GLY A 20 -2.43 -9.45 1.99
N ILE A 21 -3.50 -8.66 1.91
CA ILE A 21 -4.87 -9.16 1.78
C ILE A 21 -5.04 -9.91 0.46
N ALA A 22 -4.60 -9.31 -0.66
CA ALA A 22 -4.70 -9.93 -1.97
C ALA A 22 -3.95 -11.27 -2.00
N LYS A 23 -2.73 -11.31 -1.46
CA LYS A 23 -1.95 -12.53 -1.35
C LYS A 23 -2.65 -13.62 -0.53
N LYS A 24 -3.18 -13.27 0.64
CA LYS A 24 -3.92 -14.21 1.50
C LYS A 24 -5.15 -14.79 0.79
N LEU A 25 -5.81 -14.00 -0.05
CA LEU A 25 -6.96 -14.43 -0.84
C LEU A 25 -6.62 -15.13 -2.16
N GLY A 26 -5.33 -15.32 -2.49
CA GLY A 26 -4.93 -15.82 -3.81
C GLY A 26 -5.31 -14.89 -4.96
N ARG A 27 -5.50 -13.60 -4.68
CA ARG A 27 -5.94 -12.55 -5.62
C ARG A 27 -4.80 -11.58 -5.95
N ARG A 28 -5.00 -10.77 -6.99
CA ARG A 28 -4.12 -9.64 -7.33
C ARG A 28 -4.67 -8.33 -6.78
N GLN A 29 -3.77 -7.49 -6.26
CA GLN A 29 -4.13 -6.13 -5.86
C GLN A 29 -4.22 -5.23 -7.08
N TYR A 30 -5.31 -4.47 -7.17
CA TYR A 30 -5.51 -3.44 -8.18
C TYR A 30 -5.62 -2.07 -7.52
N ILE A 31 -4.92 -1.08 -8.06
CA ILE A 31 -5.04 0.32 -7.64
C ILE A 31 -5.73 1.08 -8.74
N ARG A 32 -6.94 1.58 -8.46
CA ARG A 32 -7.64 2.48 -9.38
C ARG A 32 -6.98 3.84 -9.33
N THR A 33 -6.41 4.27 -10.45
CA THR A 33 -5.99 5.65 -10.62
C THR A 33 -7.19 6.41 -11.17
N LEU A 34 -7.95 7.05 -10.27
CA LEU A 34 -9.03 7.95 -10.67
C LEU A 34 -8.40 9.11 -11.45
N ILE A 35 -8.78 9.25 -12.72
CA ILE A 35 -8.55 10.47 -13.50
C ILE A 35 -9.59 11.49 -13.02
N ILE A 36 -9.44 11.95 -11.78
CA ILE A 36 -10.17 13.13 -11.28
C ILE A 36 -9.07 14.08 -10.85
N ASN A 37 -8.82 15.09 -11.69
CA ASN A 37 -7.67 16.00 -11.63
C ASN A 37 -6.31 15.30 -11.84
N GLU A 38 -6.22 14.58 -12.96
CA GLU A 38 -5.10 14.12 -13.81
C GLU A 38 -3.68 13.80 -13.29
N PHE A 39 -3.21 14.23 -12.12
CA PHE A 39 -1.76 14.17 -11.86
C PHE A 39 -1.32 13.79 -10.45
N ARG A 40 -2.21 13.54 -9.49
CA ARG A 40 -1.76 13.34 -8.09
C ARG A 40 -1.36 11.89 -7.78
N ILE A 41 -2.25 10.92 -7.99
CA ILE A 41 -2.00 9.52 -7.57
C ILE A 41 -0.90 8.87 -8.43
N ALA A 42 -0.94 9.04 -9.76
CA ALA A 42 0.08 8.49 -10.65
C ALA A 42 1.48 9.01 -10.29
N LYS A 43 1.64 10.32 -10.06
CA LYS A 43 2.92 10.91 -9.60
C LYS A 43 3.38 10.39 -8.23
N HIS A 44 2.45 10.01 -7.35
CA HIS A 44 2.81 9.39 -6.07
C HIS A 44 3.31 7.96 -6.27
N ILE A 45 2.67 7.20 -7.15
CA ILE A 45 3.10 5.84 -7.53
C ILE A 45 4.46 5.88 -8.22
N GLU A 46 4.64 6.73 -9.24
CA GLU A 46 5.93 6.91 -9.94
C GLU A 46 7.07 7.23 -8.97
N LYS A 47 6.84 8.15 -8.03
CA LYS A 47 7.83 8.47 -6.98
C LYS A 47 8.09 7.30 -6.05
N ALA A 48 7.06 6.55 -5.68
CA ALA A 48 7.22 5.37 -4.85
C ALA A 48 8.02 4.29 -5.57
N GLU A 49 7.84 4.12 -6.89
CA GLU A 49 8.60 3.19 -7.73
C GLU A 49 10.04 3.65 -7.94
N GLU A 50 10.30 4.96 -8.06
CA GLU A 50 11.68 5.48 -8.11
C GLU A 50 12.44 5.18 -6.79
N ILE A 51 11.74 5.27 -5.66
CA ILE A 51 12.32 5.01 -4.34
C ILE A 51 12.43 3.49 -4.09
N PHE A 52 11.39 2.73 -4.44
CA PHE A 52 11.23 1.30 -4.19
C PHE A 52 10.92 0.55 -5.51
N PRO A 53 11.94 0.21 -6.33
CA PRO A 53 11.71 -0.30 -7.68
C PRO A 53 10.95 -1.63 -7.76
N ARG A 54 10.97 -2.42 -6.69
CA ARG A 54 10.26 -3.69 -6.61
C ARG A 54 8.79 -3.54 -6.23
N LEU A 55 8.38 -2.36 -5.75
CA LEU A 55 7.00 -2.10 -5.31
C LEU A 55 5.99 -2.26 -6.44
N LYS A 56 6.38 -1.99 -7.70
CA LYS A 56 5.55 -2.23 -8.89
C LYS A 56 5.07 -3.67 -9.06
N ASN A 57 5.74 -4.64 -8.42
CA ASN A 57 5.35 -6.05 -8.48
C ASN A 57 4.20 -6.39 -7.51
N ALA A 58 3.84 -5.46 -6.63
CA ALA A 58 2.81 -5.66 -5.60
C ALA A 58 1.39 -5.40 -6.11
N PHE A 59 1.20 -4.61 -7.17
CA PHE A 59 -0.12 -4.20 -7.65
C PHE A 59 -0.16 -3.99 -9.16
N ILE A 60 -1.37 -3.93 -9.71
CA ILE A 60 -1.64 -3.50 -11.08
C ILE A 60 -2.38 -2.16 -11.03
N THR A 61 -1.89 -1.16 -11.75
CA THR A 61 -2.61 0.12 -11.91
C THR A 61 -3.69 -0.03 -12.96
N MET A 62 -4.94 0.30 -12.62
CA MET A 62 -6.02 0.42 -13.58
C MET A 62 -6.31 1.90 -13.83
N ALA A 63 -6.05 2.36 -15.06
CA ALA A 63 -6.55 3.65 -15.51
C ALA A 63 -8.08 3.59 -15.53
N SER A 64 -8.75 4.54 -14.87
CA SER A 64 -10.21 4.72 -14.99
C SER A 64 -10.58 5.29 -16.36
N LEU A 65 -10.25 4.57 -17.44
CA LEU A 65 -10.84 4.80 -18.74
C LEU A 65 -12.07 3.90 -18.83
N LYS A 66 -13.24 4.52 -18.66
CA LYS A 66 -14.58 4.06 -19.06
C LYS A 66 -14.61 2.68 -19.75
N TYR A 67 -14.47 1.61 -19.01
CA TYR A 67 -14.89 0.28 -19.43
C TYR A 67 -15.44 -0.39 -18.20
N GLU A 68 -16.66 -0.89 -18.36
CA GLU A 68 -17.47 -1.59 -17.38
C GLU A 68 -16.59 -2.41 -16.47
N VAL A 69 -16.42 -1.92 -15.25
CA VAL A 69 -15.76 -2.74 -14.25
C VAL A 69 -16.73 -3.85 -13.95
N GLY A 70 -16.47 -5.03 -14.51
CA GLY A 70 -17.29 -6.22 -14.32
C GLY A 70 -17.50 -6.55 -12.84
N ASN A 71 -18.53 -7.33 -12.55
CA ASN A 71 -18.93 -7.89 -11.25
C ASN A 71 -18.05 -7.46 -10.06
N GLU A 72 -18.34 -6.26 -9.51
CA GLU A 72 -17.71 -5.74 -8.31
C GLU A 72 -18.54 -6.04 -7.07
N TYR A 73 -17.86 -6.36 -5.97
CA TYR A 73 -18.48 -6.42 -4.66
C TYR A 73 -17.75 -5.51 -3.67
N ARG A 74 -18.50 -4.59 -3.06
CA ARG A 74 -17.99 -3.70 -2.02
C ARG A 74 -18.06 -4.40 -0.68
N VAL A 75 -16.94 -4.39 0.02
CA VAL A 75 -16.76 -5.10 1.27
C VAL A 75 -16.52 -4.07 2.37
N PRO A 76 -17.46 -3.92 3.32
CA PRO A 76 -17.17 -3.29 4.59
C PRO A 76 -16.06 -4.11 5.27
N PHE A 77 -14.90 -3.50 5.51
CA PHE A 77 -13.72 -4.21 5.99
C PHE A 77 -13.00 -3.39 7.06
N ALA A 78 -12.59 -4.06 8.14
CA ALA A 78 -12.02 -3.46 9.35
C ALA A 78 -12.91 -2.36 9.96
N GLN A 79 -14.22 -2.64 10.07
CA GLN A 79 -15.20 -1.74 10.69
C GLN A 79 -15.61 -2.23 12.08
N LYS A 80 -15.91 -1.29 12.98
CA LYS A 80 -16.45 -1.53 14.32
C LYS A 80 -17.84 -0.94 14.43
N ASN A 81 -18.85 -1.76 14.71
CA ASN A 81 -20.25 -1.33 14.81
C ASN A 81 -20.75 -0.56 13.57
N GLY A 82 -20.37 -1.03 12.37
CA GLY A 82 -20.70 -0.37 11.10
C GLY A 82 -20.01 0.98 10.88
N LYS A 83 -19.10 1.38 11.78
CA LYS A 83 -18.27 2.57 11.65
C LYS A 83 -16.85 2.17 11.31
N MET A 84 -16.27 2.95 10.43
CA MET A 84 -14.86 2.85 10.09
C MET A 84 -14.00 3.07 11.34
N ALA A 85 -13.14 2.10 11.66
CA ALA A 85 -12.29 2.16 12.84
C ALA A 85 -10.82 1.98 12.42
N CYS A 86 -9.90 2.71 13.06
CA CYS A 86 -8.49 2.39 12.83
C CYS A 86 -8.17 1.06 13.48
N CYS A 87 -7.33 0.33 12.75
CA CYS A 87 -6.45 -0.65 13.34
C CYS A 87 -7.20 -1.89 13.87
N GLU A 88 -8.48 -2.06 13.54
CA GLU A 88 -9.20 -3.31 13.78
C GLU A 88 -8.62 -4.39 12.86
N TYR A 89 -8.44 -5.58 13.42
CA TYR A 89 -7.96 -6.73 12.66
C TYR A 89 -9.15 -7.55 12.18
N GLU A 90 -9.24 -7.81 10.88
CA GLU A 90 -10.34 -8.58 10.30
C GLU A 90 -9.84 -9.64 9.31
N ASP A 91 -9.81 -10.92 9.67
CA ASP A 91 -9.25 -11.94 8.79
C ASP A 91 -9.92 -11.95 7.39
N PRO A 92 -9.18 -11.67 6.29
CA PRO A 92 -9.73 -11.64 4.96
C PRO A 92 -10.22 -13.01 4.49
N SER A 93 -9.82 -14.12 5.13
CA SER A 93 -10.25 -15.48 4.75
C SER A 93 -11.78 -15.65 4.64
N ARG A 94 -12.57 -14.80 5.31
CA ARG A 94 -14.04 -14.77 5.13
C ARG A 94 -14.49 -14.44 3.69
N LEU A 95 -13.58 -13.95 2.85
CA LEU A 95 -13.82 -13.57 1.45
C LEU A 95 -13.25 -14.60 0.46
N GLU A 96 -12.68 -15.71 0.90
CA GLU A 96 -12.04 -16.71 0.01
C GLU A 96 -13.01 -17.30 -1.02
N ASN A 97 -14.26 -17.55 -0.63
CA ASN A 97 -15.28 -18.15 -1.50
C ASN A 97 -16.00 -17.14 -2.41
N ARG A 98 -15.58 -15.86 -2.39
CA ARG A 98 -16.16 -14.83 -3.26
C ARG A 98 -15.70 -15.04 -4.69
N THR A 99 -16.62 -14.95 -5.65
CA THR A 99 -16.35 -15.18 -7.08
C THR A 99 -16.34 -13.88 -7.88
N GLU A 100 -16.67 -12.75 -7.25
CA GLU A 100 -16.69 -11.44 -7.86
C GLU A 100 -15.29 -11.07 -8.35
N GLN A 101 -15.24 -10.47 -9.54
CA GLN A 101 -13.99 -10.15 -10.23
C GLN A 101 -13.16 -9.18 -9.40
N PHE A 102 -13.82 -8.18 -8.81
CA PHE A 102 -13.19 -7.20 -7.96
C PHE A 102 -13.85 -7.15 -6.58
N LEU A 103 -13.04 -7.30 -5.54
CA LEU A 103 -13.43 -7.01 -4.16
C LEU A 103 -12.92 -5.60 -3.82
N VAL A 104 -13.84 -4.66 -3.66
CA VAL A 104 -13.53 -3.28 -3.31
C VAL A 104 -13.63 -3.16 -1.79
N LEU A 105 -12.47 -3.19 -1.13
CA LEU A 105 -12.40 -3.06 0.33
C LEU A 105 -12.63 -1.60 0.71
N GLU A 106 -13.73 -1.32 1.39
CA GLU A 106 -14.03 0.00 1.93
C GLU A 106 -13.21 0.22 3.21
N ILE A 107 -11.94 0.58 3.04
CA ILE A 107 -11.00 0.88 4.11
C ILE A 107 -10.59 2.36 4.08
N HIS A 108 -10.67 3.07 5.20
CA HIS A 108 -10.07 4.40 5.33
C HIS A 108 -8.73 4.39 6.05
N TYR A 109 -8.54 3.45 6.97
CA TYR A 109 -7.34 3.34 7.75
C TYR A 109 -6.55 2.10 7.33
N ALA A 110 -5.24 2.28 7.34
CA ALA A 110 -4.24 1.23 7.49
C ALA A 110 -4.73 0.03 8.35
N GLN A 111 -4.51 -1.19 7.86
CA GLN A 111 -4.81 -2.44 8.59
C GLN A 111 -3.95 -2.61 9.86
N ASN A 112 -4.42 -3.42 10.82
CA ASN A 112 -3.68 -3.71 12.05
C ASN A 112 -2.25 -4.24 11.78
N VAL A 113 -1.26 -3.89 12.61
CA VAL A 113 0.13 -4.33 12.47
C VAL A 113 0.29 -5.86 12.34
N ARG A 114 -0.64 -6.63 12.93
CA ARG A 114 -0.68 -8.10 12.86
C ARG A 114 -0.76 -8.64 11.43
N TYR A 115 -1.33 -7.91 10.48
CA TYR A 115 -1.31 -8.33 9.07
C TYR A 115 0.08 -8.42 8.49
N PHE A 116 0.98 -7.57 8.96
CA PHE A 116 2.31 -7.48 8.38
C PHE A 116 3.24 -8.55 8.90
N GLN A 117 2.96 -9.18 10.04
CA GLN A 117 3.90 -10.08 10.71
C GLN A 117 4.40 -11.22 9.80
N HIS A 118 3.50 -11.86 9.06
CA HIS A 118 3.83 -13.00 8.19
C HIS A 118 4.34 -12.57 6.81
N ILE A 119 3.96 -11.39 6.32
CA ILE A 119 4.42 -10.84 5.03
C ILE A 119 5.60 -9.86 5.18
N LEU A 120 6.09 -9.62 6.40
CA LEU A 120 7.12 -8.61 6.67
C LEU A 120 8.40 -8.84 5.87
N PRO A 121 8.92 -10.09 5.70
CA PRO A 121 10.09 -10.32 4.86
C PRO A 121 9.87 -9.89 3.41
N GLU A 122 8.69 -10.17 2.86
CA GLU A 122 8.34 -9.81 1.49
C GLU A 122 8.12 -8.31 1.33
N ILE A 123 7.49 -7.66 2.31
CA ILE A 123 7.36 -6.20 2.31
C ILE A 123 8.72 -5.53 2.35
N ARG A 124 9.66 -6.02 3.17
CA ARG A 124 11.03 -5.52 3.19
C ARG A 124 11.72 -5.69 1.84
N TYR A 125 11.47 -6.82 1.17
CA TYR A 125 11.97 -7.07 -0.18
C TYR A 125 11.35 -6.10 -1.22
N LEU A 126 10.05 -5.84 -1.15
CA LEU A 126 9.34 -4.91 -2.03
C LEU A 126 9.76 -3.45 -1.80
N LEU A 127 9.99 -3.08 -0.54
CA LEU A 127 10.44 -1.76 -0.09
C LEU A 127 11.97 -1.63 -0.05
N GLU A 128 12.69 -2.43 -0.83
CA GLU A 128 14.12 -2.23 -0.98
C GLU A 128 14.38 -0.92 -1.76
N PHE A 129 15.16 -0.03 -1.17
CA PHE A 129 15.53 1.23 -1.80
C PHE A 129 16.26 1.04 -3.12
N SER A 130 16.00 1.91 -4.09
CA SER A 130 16.77 1.96 -5.33
C SER A 130 18.23 2.29 -5.08
N ASP A 131 19.13 1.86 -5.97
CA ASP A 131 20.56 2.13 -5.84
C ASP A 131 20.88 3.63 -5.82
N LYS A 132 20.08 4.43 -6.55
CA LYS A 132 20.17 5.89 -6.51
C LYS A 132 19.91 6.40 -5.08
N VAL A 133 18.80 6.00 -4.46
CA VAL A 133 18.44 6.42 -3.10
C VAL A 133 19.46 5.91 -2.08
N LYS A 134 19.93 4.67 -2.21
CA LYS A 134 21.00 4.10 -1.36
C LYS A 134 22.28 4.93 -1.46
N ARG A 135 22.72 5.28 -2.68
CA ARG A 135 23.92 6.11 -2.89
C ARG A 135 23.79 7.49 -2.27
N GLU A 136 22.68 8.19 -2.51
CA GLU A 136 22.45 9.52 -1.94
C GLU A 136 22.33 9.47 -0.40
N GLY A 137 21.61 8.48 0.14
CA GLY A 137 21.53 8.26 1.59
C GLY A 137 22.89 8.00 2.23
N ASN A 138 23.73 7.17 1.59
CA ASN A 138 25.08 6.88 2.06
C ASN A 138 25.98 8.11 2.12
N LYS A 139 25.82 9.07 1.19
CA LYS A 139 26.55 10.35 1.25
C LYS A 139 26.16 11.15 2.49
N VAL A 140 24.86 11.23 2.79
CA VAL A 140 24.34 11.94 3.97
C VAL A 140 24.82 11.28 5.27
N VAL A 141 24.66 9.96 5.40
CA VAL A 141 25.09 9.21 6.59
C VAL A 141 26.58 9.39 6.86
N LYS A 142 27.42 9.29 5.82
CA LYS A 142 28.86 9.52 5.92
C LYS A 142 29.20 10.96 6.32
N HIS A 143 28.53 11.94 5.71
CA HIS A 143 28.75 13.35 6.00
C HIS A 143 28.40 13.69 7.45
N TRP A 144 27.30 13.14 7.98
CA TRP A 144 26.86 13.39 9.35
C TRP A 144 27.52 12.49 10.39
N LYS A 145 28.42 11.59 9.99
CA LYS A 145 29.05 10.58 10.85
C LYS A 145 28.02 9.86 11.73
N MET A 146 26.84 9.58 11.16
CA MET A 146 25.75 8.95 11.88
C MET A 146 26.02 7.45 12.02
N TRP A 147 26.33 7.03 13.25
CA TRP A 147 26.44 5.61 13.61
C TRP A 147 25.21 5.11 14.38
N VAL A 148 24.43 6.04 14.94
CA VAL A 148 23.22 5.75 15.73
C VAL A 148 22.14 6.73 15.30
N CYS A 149 20.93 6.22 15.07
CA CYS A 149 19.75 7.02 14.74
C CYS A 149 18.70 6.79 15.82
N PHE A 150 18.19 7.87 16.43
CA PHE A 150 17.11 7.81 17.41
C PHE A 150 15.82 8.32 16.76
N HIS A 151 14.73 7.60 16.98
CA HIS A 151 13.39 8.03 16.61
C HIS A 151 12.62 8.26 17.92
N TYR A 152 12.26 9.52 18.20
CA TYR A 152 11.42 9.91 19.34
C TYR A 152 9.96 10.00 18.90
#